data_AF-A0A420CXI0-F1
#
_entry.id   AF-A0A420CXI0-F1
#
_cell.length_a   1.000
_cell.length_b   1.000
_cell.length_c   1.000
_cell.angle_alpha   90.00
_cell.angle_beta   90.00
_cell.angle_gamma   90.00
#
_symmetry.space_group_name_H-M   'P 1'
#
loop_
_entity.id
_entity.type
_entity.pdbx_description
1 polymer ?
#
loop_
_entity_poly.entity_id
_entity_poly.type
_entity_poly.pdbx_seq_one_letter_code
_entity_poly.pdbx_strand_id
1 'polypeptide(L)'
;MIKYFKYFLILAITVSCKKEQEVQEVQQIKKDSVIVESKVPIENPRDQVQHLFTANGGSILYLKNGEIKGQARFDTDGDFITELMKTETYSHYTDYDDYLIDKKNKDTTFFFNDFGRINEGWNILKGVSIDNPMQVVSYQSPKKPNPSQTENISETRLIIFDIETKTFADENSPEAETYFTVMDDWGYYSLELNENFEKLGVKTHYMKKRFLSLDLPNHKSITIDTKSKINGDNVLALLYKKGKMPIIISLIFGDNNLDEVKEYLK
;
A
#
# COMPACT_ATOMS: atom_id res chain seq x y z
N MET A 1 21.46 -60.38 -15.60
CA MET A 1 20.18 -60.01 -16.26
C MET A 1 19.11 -60.94 -15.69
N ILE A 2 18.12 -60.38 -14.95
CA ILE A 2 16.90 -61.03 -14.42
C ILE A 2 17.20 -62.05 -13.28
N LYS A 3 16.63 -62.00 -12.07
CA LYS A 3 15.21 -61.97 -11.68
C LYS A 3 15.07 -61.68 -10.18
N TYR A 4 14.03 -60.92 -9.82
CA TYR A 4 13.50 -60.69 -8.47
C TYR A 4 13.21 -61.97 -7.69
N PHE A 5 13.39 -61.97 -6.36
CA PHE A 5 12.53 -62.67 -5.37
C PHE A 5 13.07 -62.50 -3.94
N LYS A 6 12.26 -62.01 -3.00
CA LYS A 6 12.21 -62.40 -1.57
C LYS A 6 11.05 -61.65 -0.89
N TYR A 7 9.88 -62.31 -0.78
CA TYR A 7 9.40 -63.14 0.35
C TYR A 7 9.13 -62.29 1.62
N PHE A 8 7.86 -62.01 1.93
CA PHE A 8 6.93 -62.77 2.80
C PHE A 8 7.33 -62.72 4.30
N LEU A 9 6.52 -62.11 5.19
CA LEU A 9 5.38 -62.69 5.94
C LEU A 9 5.89 -63.73 6.99
N ILE A 10 5.45 -63.91 8.24
CA ILE A 10 4.27 -63.66 9.08
C ILE A 10 4.76 -63.88 10.55
N LEU A 11 4.06 -63.39 11.57
CA LEU A 11 3.37 -64.18 12.63
C LEU A 11 3.18 -63.30 13.88
N ALA A 12 1.97 -62.87 14.27
CA ALA A 12 0.75 -63.60 14.69
C ALA A 12 0.72 -63.81 16.23
N ILE A 13 -0.28 -63.25 16.94
CA ILE A 13 -1.50 -63.94 17.47
C ILE A 13 -1.24 -64.48 18.90
N THR A 14 -2.05 -64.38 19.97
CA THR A 14 -3.41 -63.89 20.29
C THR A 14 -3.70 -64.16 21.80
N VAL A 15 -4.89 -63.73 22.27
CA VAL A 15 -5.76 -64.26 23.37
C VAL A 15 -5.27 -64.01 24.82
N SER A 16 -6.09 -63.74 25.84
CA SER A 16 -7.52 -63.97 26.09
C SER A 16 -8.00 -63.25 27.38
N CYS A 17 -9.33 -63.27 27.57
CA CYS A 17 -10.10 -63.24 28.83
C CYS A 17 -10.80 -61.95 29.31
N LYS A 18 -12.13 -62.00 29.14
CA LYS A 18 -13.22 -61.30 29.85
C LYS A 18 -13.19 -61.53 31.37
N LYS A 19 -13.59 -60.56 32.19
CA LYS A 19 -14.93 -60.44 32.86
C LYS A 19 -15.02 -59.22 33.81
N GLU A 20 -16.26 -58.88 34.16
CA GLU A 20 -16.82 -57.64 34.75
C GLU A 20 -16.53 -57.32 36.23
N GLN A 21 -16.60 -56.00 36.51
CA GLN A 21 -17.11 -55.24 37.67
C GLN A 21 -16.62 -55.52 39.11
N GLU A 22 -16.08 -54.48 39.76
CA GLU A 22 -16.75 -53.80 40.90
C GLU A 22 -16.10 -52.44 41.20
N VAL A 23 -16.94 -51.52 41.70
CA VAL A 23 -16.68 -50.09 41.95
C VAL A 23 -16.11 -49.88 43.35
N GLN A 24 -15.06 -49.06 43.48
CA GLN A 24 -14.82 -48.25 44.68
C GLN A 24 -14.27 -46.87 44.28
N GLU A 25 -15.02 -45.82 44.64
CA GLU A 25 -14.65 -44.41 44.58
C GLU A 25 -13.47 -44.08 45.51
N VAL A 26 -12.46 -43.38 44.99
CA VAL A 26 -11.74 -42.31 45.70
C VAL A 26 -11.36 -41.23 44.66
N GLN A 27 -11.69 -39.97 44.96
CA GLN A 27 -11.59 -38.80 44.09
C GLN A 27 -10.17 -38.24 43.87
N GLN A 28 -10.11 -37.30 42.90
CA GLN A 28 -9.08 -36.28 42.60
C GLN A 28 -7.87 -36.80 41.78
N ILE A 29 -7.49 -36.26 40.62
CA ILE A 29 -7.48 -34.87 40.11
C ILE A 29 -7.70 -34.93 38.59
N LYS A 30 -8.76 -34.28 38.05
CA LYS A 30 -8.81 -33.99 36.61
C LYS A 30 -7.94 -32.78 36.33
N LYS A 31 -6.88 -33.00 35.55
CA LYS A 31 -6.10 -31.94 34.94
C LYS A 31 -6.97 -31.36 33.82
N ASP A 32 -7.64 -30.25 34.11
CA ASP A 32 -8.35 -29.48 33.08
C ASP A 32 -7.32 -29.04 32.05
N SER A 33 -7.34 -29.70 30.89
CA SER A 33 -6.72 -29.20 29.68
C SER A 33 -7.49 -27.94 29.29
N VAL A 34 -7.04 -26.79 29.78
CA VAL A 34 -7.47 -25.50 29.24
C VAL A 34 -7.03 -25.49 27.78
N ILE A 35 -7.97 -25.76 26.88
CA ILE A 35 -7.84 -25.34 25.49
C ILE A 35 -7.87 -23.82 25.56
N VAL A 36 -6.68 -23.22 25.62
CA VAL A 36 -6.53 -21.80 25.32
C VAL A 36 -6.81 -21.71 23.83
N GLU A 37 -8.08 -21.47 23.46
CA GLU A 37 -8.35 -20.81 22.20
C GLU A 37 -7.51 -19.54 22.20
N SER A 38 -6.43 -19.57 21.42
CA SER A 38 -5.75 -18.35 21.04
C SER A 38 -6.81 -17.50 20.36
N LYS A 39 -7.34 -16.50 21.08
CA LYS A 39 -8.08 -15.41 20.44
C LYS A 39 -7.10 -14.79 19.48
N VAL A 40 -7.16 -15.21 18.22
CA VAL A 40 -6.59 -14.45 17.12
C VAL A 40 -7.16 -13.05 17.31
N PRO A 41 -6.32 -12.01 17.43
CA PRO A 41 -6.82 -10.65 17.54
C PRO A 41 -7.82 -10.46 16.41
N ILE A 42 -9.05 -10.06 16.74
CA ILE A 42 -10.03 -9.70 15.71
C ILE A 42 -9.47 -8.41 15.11
N GLU A 43 -8.69 -8.53 14.04
CA GLU A 43 -8.23 -7.40 13.26
C GLU A 43 -9.46 -6.62 12.79
N ASN A 44 -9.37 -5.29 12.84
CA ASN A 44 -10.42 -4.44 12.30
C ASN A 44 -10.67 -4.87 10.84
N PRO A 45 -11.92 -5.05 10.40
CA PRO A 45 -12.24 -5.41 9.01
C PRO A 45 -11.49 -4.56 7.98
N ARG A 46 -11.29 -3.27 8.27
CA ARG A 46 -10.54 -2.33 7.42
C ARG A 46 -9.05 -2.67 7.32
N ASP A 47 -8.45 -3.25 8.36
CA ASP A 47 -7.04 -3.65 8.34
C ASP A 47 -6.78 -4.84 7.42
N GLN A 48 -7.82 -5.60 7.05
CA GLN A 48 -7.71 -6.74 6.13
C GLN A 48 -7.85 -6.33 4.66
N VAL A 49 -8.38 -5.12 4.40
CA VAL A 49 -8.55 -4.61 3.05
C VAL A 49 -7.20 -4.21 2.46
N GLN A 50 -6.87 -4.81 1.32
CA GLN A 50 -5.76 -4.38 0.49
C GLN A 50 -6.24 -3.31 -0.50
N HIS A 51 -7.25 -3.60 -1.32
CA HIS A 51 -7.80 -2.62 -2.28
C HIS A 51 -9.34 -2.57 -2.24
N LEU A 52 -9.92 -1.41 -2.56
CA LEU A 52 -11.37 -1.20 -2.70
C LEU A 52 -11.67 -0.52 -4.03
N PHE A 53 -12.43 -1.22 -4.88
CA PHE A 53 -13.00 -0.70 -6.10
C PHE A 53 -14.51 -0.49 -5.94
N THR A 54 -15.02 0.70 -6.26
CA THR A 54 -16.44 1.05 -6.25
C THR A 54 -16.83 1.63 -7.61
N ALA A 55 -17.90 1.15 -8.20
CA ALA A 55 -18.48 1.71 -9.41
C ALA A 55 -20.01 1.74 -9.27
N ASN A 56 -20.70 2.37 -10.23
CA ASN A 56 -22.17 2.41 -10.26
C ASN A 56 -22.83 1.01 -10.25
N GLY A 57 -22.09 -0.05 -10.59
CA GLY A 57 -22.54 -1.44 -10.56
C GLY A 57 -22.26 -2.21 -9.26
N GLY A 58 -21.66 -1.57 -8.25
CA GLY A 58 -21.35 -2.19 -6.96
C GLY A 58 -19.92 -1.95 -6.50
N SER A 59 -19.45 -2.79 -5.58
CA SER A 59 -18.12 -2.64 -5.01
C SER A 59 -17.45 -3.97 -4.76
N ILE A 60 -16.12 -3.94 -4.84
CA ILE A 60 -15.26 -5.10 -4.77
C ILE A 60 -14.11 -4.79 -3.81
N LEU A 61 -14.02 -5.57 -2.74
CA LEU A 61 -12.90 -5.63 -1.84
C LEU A 61 -11.90 -6.69 -2.30
N TYR A 62 -10.64 -6.29 -2.31
CA TYR A 62 -9.49 -7.15 -2.49
C TYR A 62 -8.77 -7.22 -1.15
N LEU A 63 -8.72 -8.40 -0.56
CA LEU A 63 -8.19 -8.61 0.79
C LEU A 63 -6.72 -9.01 0.76
N LYS A 64 -5.98 -8.71 1.82
CA LYS A 64 -4.55 -9.03 1.96
C LYS A 64 -4.21 -10.51 1.79
N ASN A 65 -5.16 -11.39 2.08
CA ASN A 65 -5.02 -12.84 1.90
C ASN A 65 -5.23 -13.31 0.45
N GLY A 66 -5.49 -12.38 -0.49
CA GLY A 66 -5.72 -12.67 -1.90
C GLY A 66 -7.17 -12.97 -2.27
N GLU A 67 -8.10 -12.88 -1.33
CA GLU A 67 -9.53 -13.05 -1.59
C GLU A 67 -10.15 -11.81 -2.24
N ILE A 68 -11.16 -12.04 -3.08
CA ILE A 68 -12.03 -11.02 -3.63
C ILE A 68 -13.42 -11.20 -3.02
N LYS A 69 -13.96 -10.14 -2.41
CA LYS A 69 -15.34 -10.06 -1.94
C LYS A 69 -16.03 -8.93 -2.67
N GLY A 70 -17.30 -9.07 -3.03
CA GLY A 70 -17.97 -8.03 -3.81
C GLY A 70 -19.47 -8.14 -3.78
N GLN A 71 -20.14 -7.00 -3.99
CA GLN A 71 -21.59 -6.91 -3.98
C GLN A 71 -22.07 -5.79 -4.92
N ALA A 72 -23.13 -6.05 -5.68
CA ALA A 72 -23.63 -5.14 -6.70
C ALA A 72 -24.36 -3.89 -6.13
N ARG A 73 -24.94 -3.98 -4.93
CA ARG A 73 -25.66 -2.90 -4.25
C ARG A 73 -25.56 -3.02 -2.74
N PHE A 74 -25.43 -1.87 -2.09
CA PHE A 74 -25.32 -1.76 -0.65
C PHE A 74 -26.53 -1.00 -0.09
N ASP A 75 -27.51 -1.74 0.42
CA ASP A 75 -28.70 -1.21 1.10
C ASP A 75 -28.62 -1.50 2.61
N THR A 76 -27.57 -1.03 3.28
CA THR A 76 -27.38 -1.27 4.72
C THR A 76 -26.93 -0.02 5.45
N ASP A 77 -27.44 0.17 6.67
CA ASP A 77 -27.12 1.32 7.55
C ASP A 77 -25.79 1.17 8.33
N GLY A 78 -25.03 0.10 8.08
CA GLY A 78 -23.77 -0.22 8.77
C GLY A 78 -22.50 0.29 8.08
N ASP A 79 -21.34 0.13 8.74
CA ASP A 79 -20.04 0.36 8.07
C ASP A 79 -19.93 -0.60 6.88
N PHE A 80 -19.96 -0.01 5.69
CA PHE A 80 -19.99 -0.70 4.41
C PHE A 80 -18.89 -1.76 4.25
N ILE A 81 -17.66 -1.47 4.69
CA ILE A 81 -16.53 -2.43 4.59
C ILE A 81 -16.81 -3.63 5.49
N THR A 82 -17.30 -3.37 6.71
CA THR A 82 -17.61 -4.41 7.69
C THR A 82 -18.70 -5.36 7.19
N GLU A 83 -19.73 -4.84 6.53
CA GLU A 83 -20.78 -5.66 5.93
C GLU A 83 -20.29 -6.42 4.69
N LEU A 84 -19.46 -5.81 3.83
CA LEU A 84 -18.87 -6.50 2.67
C LEU A 84 -17.97 -7.65 3.08
N MET A 85 -17.28 -7.52 4.21
CA MET A 85 -16.45 -8.59 4.75
C MET A 85 -17.24 -9.83 5.16
N LYS A 86 -18.56 -9.70 5.38
CA LYS A 86 -19.45 -10.84 5.67
C LYS A 86 -19.90 -11.60 4.42
N THR A 87 -19.68 -11.05 3.22
CA THR A 87 -20.07 -11.74 1.98
C THR A 87 -19.15 -12.93 1.71
N GLU A 88 -19.65 -13.89 0.95
CA GLU A 88 -18.84 -14.99 0.46
C GLU A 88 -17.70 -14.48 -0.43
N THR A 89 -16.61 -15.25 -0.46
CA THR A 89 -15.47 -14.97 -1.34
C THR A 89 -15.87 -15.31 -2.78
N TYR A 90 -15.87 -14.30 -3.65
CA TYR A 90 -16.26 -14.38 -5.05
C TYR A 90 -15.17 -15.06 -5.91
N SER A 91 -13.92 -14.68 -5.68
CA SER A 91 -12.75 -15.14 -6.43
C SER A 91 -11.47 -14.86 -5.63
N HIS A 92 -10.32 -15.10 -6.24
CA HIS A 92 -9.01 -14.72 -5.71
C HIS A 92 -8.27 -13.91 -6.77
N TYR A 93 -7.31 -13.09 -6.35
CA TYR A 93 -6.53 -12.26 -7.27
C TYR A 93 -5.02 -12.44 -7.12
N THR A 94 -4.29 -11.92 -8.10
CA THR A 94 -2.85 -11.64 -8.00
C THR A 94 -2.64 -10.13 -8.21
N ASP A 95 -1.80 -9.54 -7.36
CA ASP A 95 -1.43 -8.12 -7.38
C ASP A 95 -0.13 -7.92 -8.16
N TYR A 96 -0.09 -6.90 -9.03
CA TYR A 96 1.06 -6.52 -9.83
C TYR A 96 1.33 -5.00 -9.77
N ASP A 97 1.28 -4.43 -8.56
CA ASP A 97 1.56 -3.03 -8.20
C ASP A 97 0.64 -1.97 -8.84
N ASP A 98 0.46 -1.99 -10.16
CA ASP A 98 -0.32 -1.03 -10.95
C ASP A 98 -1.62 -1.64 -11.50
N TYR A 99 -1.79 -2.95 -11.35
CA TYR A 99 -2.98 -3.68 -11.76
C TYR A 99 -3.17 -4.96 -10.94
N LEU A 100 -4.35 -5.55 -11.08
CA LEU A 100 -4.65 -6.88 -10.55
C LEU A 100 -5.24 -7.80 -11.60
N ILE A 101 -5.08 -9.10 -11.39
CA ILE A 101 -5.66 -10.15 -12.23
C ILE A 101 -6.57 -11.02 -11.37
N ASP A 102 -7.85 -11.10 -11.75
CA ASP A 102 -8.79 -12.09 -11.20
C ASP A 102 -8.35 -13.50 -11.65
N LYS A 103 -8.11 -14.41 -10.71
CA LYS A 103 -7.62 -15.76 -11.03
C LYS A 103 -8.66 -16.64 -11.73
N LYS A 104 -9.94 -16.39 -11.51
CA LYS A 104 -11.07 -17.12 -12.10
C LYS A 104 -11.41 -16.59 -13.48
N ASN A 105 -11.66 -15.29 -13.61
CA ASN A 105 -12.12 -14.69 -14.86
C ASN A 105 -10.96 -14.31 -15.79
N LYS A 106 -9.73 -14.20 -15.25
CA LYS A 106 -8.53 -13.70 -15.96
C LYS A 106 -8.65 -12.24 -16.40
N ASP A 107 -9.61 -11.52 -15.84
CA ASP A 107 -9.79 -10.09 -16.08
C ASP A 107 -8.67 -9.30 -15.42
N THR A 108 -8.12 -8.35 -16.16
CA THR A 108 -7.11 -7.41 -15.68
C THR A 108 -7.80 -6.09 -15.35
N THR A 109 -7.60 -5.59 -14.13
CA THR A 109 -8.11 -4.29 -13.71
C THR A 109 -6.94 -3.39 -13.34
N PHE A 110 -6.84 -2.24 -13.99
CA PHE A 110 -5.76 -1.27 -13.76
C PHE A 110 -6.14 -0.26 -12.68
N PHE A 111 -5.15 0.15 -11.88
CA PHE A 111 -5.31 1.17 -10.85
C PHE A 111 -5.26 2.58 -11.43
N PHE A 112 -4.53 2.78 -12.53
CA PHE A 112 -4.31 4.08 -13.15
C PHE A 112 -4.90 4.13 -14.56
N ASN A 113 -5.26 5.34 -15.01
CA ASN A 113 -5.69 5.62 -16.38
C ASN A 113 -4.49 5.96 -17.28
N ASP A 114 -4.76 6.21 -18.57
CA ASP A 114 -3.74 6.51 -19.58
C ASP A 114 -2.93 7.80 -19.28
N PHE A 115 -3.40 8.64 -18.35
CA PHE A 115 -2.72 9.85 -17.89
C PHE A 115 -1.97 9.65 -16.56
N GLY A 116 -1.82 8.41 -16.08
CA GLY A 116 -1.15 8.09 -14.82
C GLY A 116 -1.94 8.44 -13.55
N ARG A 117 -3.22 8.83 -13.69
CA ARG A 117 -4.08 9.17 -12.54
C ARG A 117 -4.82 7.93 -12.06
N ILE A 118 -5.09 7.86 -10.76
CA ILE A 118 -5.92 6.77 -10.20
C ILE A 118 -7.28 6.75 -10.89
N ASN A 119 -7.69 5.58 -11.38
CA ASN A 119 -8.97 5.38 -12.04
C ASN A 119 -10.11 5.57 -11.03
N GLU A 120 -11.18 6.25 -11.44
CA GLU A 120 -12.25 6.79 -10.59
C GLU A 120 -12.93 5.77 -9.67
N GLY A 121 -12.84 4.48 -9.99
CA GLY A 121 -13.41 3.45 -9.12
C GLY A 121 -12.60 3.12 -7.87
N TRP A 122 -11.34 3.54 -7.76
CA TRP A 122 -10.48 3.14 -6.63
C TRP A 122 -10.59 4.09 -5.44
N ASN A 123 -10.86 3.53 -4.25
CA ASN A 123 -11.04 4.31 -3.01
C ASN A 123 -10.05 3.94 -1.91
N ILE A 124 -9.57 2.70 -1.87
CA ILE A 124 -8.54 2.27 -0.92
C ILE A 124 -7.50 1.50 -1.71
N LEU A 125 -6.24 1.87 -1.60
CA LEU A 125 -5.12 1.14 -2.18
C LEU A 125 -4.11 0.80 -1.09
N LYS A 126 -3.72 -0.47 -1.00
CA LYS A 126 -2.83 -1.01 0.04
C LYS A 126 -3.26 -0.64 1.48
N GLY A 127 -4.57 -0.52 1.73
CA GLY A 127 -5.15 -0.16 3.03
C GLY A 127 -5.10 1.34 3.39
N VAL A 128 -4.90 2.23 2.41
CA VAL A 128 -4.95 3.70 2.59
C VAL A 128 -6.07 4.31 1.73
N SER A 129 -6.91 5.18 2.32
CA SER A 129 -7.99 5.91 1.62
C SER A 129 -7.40 6.86 0.58
N ILE A 130 -7.96 6.81 -0.63
CA ILE A 130 -7.61 7.68 -1.75
C ILE A 130 -8.73 8.69 -1.95
N ASP A 131 -8.49 9.91 -1.46
CA ASP A 131 -9.40 11.06 -1.56
C ASP A 131 -9.04 11.98 -2.75
N ASN A 132 -7.86 11.81 -3.36
CA ASN A 132 -7.41 12.60 -4.51
C ASN A 132 -6.58 11.73 -5.49
N PRO A 133 -6.82 11.82 -6.82
CA PRO A 133 -6.16 10.96 -7.81
C PRO A 133 -4.65 11.15 -7.93
N MET A 134 -4.13 12.28 -7.45
CA MET A 134 -2.69 12.58 -7.40
C MET A 134 -2.03 12.05 -6.11
N GLN A 135 -2.74 11.38 -5.22
CA GLN A 135 -2.15 10.85 -3.99
C GLN A 135 -1.03 9.84 -4.27
N VAL A 136 -0.03 9.88 -3.40
CA VAL A 136 1.07 8.92 -3.41
C VAL A 136 0.55 7.57 -2.91
N VAL A 137 0.41 6.60 -3.81
CA VAL A 137 -0.16 5.27 -3.50
C VAL A 137 0.83 4.13 -3.72
N SER A 138 1.87 4.38 -4.52
CA SER A 138 2.99 3.49 -4.72
C SER A 138 4.29 4.28 -4.57
N TYR A 139 5.13 3.83 -3.65
CA TYR A 139 6.46 4.39 -3.42
C TYR A 139 7.37 3.30 -2.84
N GLN A 140 8.66 3.47 -3.04
CA GLN A 140 9.64 2.56 -2.46
C GLN A 140 10.01 3.01 -1.04
N SER A 141 9.48 2.32 -0.03
CA SER A 141 9.98 2.51 1.34
C SER A 141 11.32 1.80 1.51
N PRO A 142 12.37 2.50 1.97
CA PRO A 142 13.64 1.84 2.28
C PRO A 142 13.44 0.84 3.43
N LYS A 143 14.06 -0.36 3.33
CA LYS A 143 13.97 -1.38 4.40
C LYS A 143 14.59 -0.92 5.71
N LYS A 144 15.60 -0.04 5.64
CA LYS A 144 16.31 0.58 6.77
C LYS A 144 16.80 1.97 6.32
N PRO A 145 15.95 3.02 6.36
CA PRO A 145 16.39 4.36 6.00
C PRO A 145 17.53 4.79 6.91
N ASN A 146 18.57 5.37 6.32
CA ASN A 146 19.67 5.95 7.09
C ASN A 146 19.16 7.26 7.73
N PRO A 147 19.11 7.38 9.07
CA PRO A 147 18.61 8.59 9.73
C PRO A 147 19.37 9.86 9.34
N SER A 148 20.67 9.75 9.06
CA SER A 148 21.48 10.89 8.61
C SER A 148 21.05 11.41 7.23
N GLN A 149 20.44 10.55 6.40
CA GLN A 149 19.91 10.84 5.07
C GLN A 149 18.37 10.98 5.05
N THR A 150 17.74 11.09 6.23
CA THR A 150 16.29 11.28 6.36
C THR A 150 15.97 12.68 6.83
N GLU A 151 15.03 13.34 6.16
CA GLU A 151 14.38 14.57 6.62
C GLU A 151 12.95 14.27 7.04
N ASN A 152 12.53 14.81 8.18
CA ASN A 152 11.19 14.61 8.71
C ASN A 152 10.39 15.89 8.50
N ILE A 153 9.24 15.78 7.85
CA ILE A 153 8.29 16.89 7.67
C ILE A 153 7.00 16.54 8.41
N SER A 154 6.60 17.40 9.34
CA SER A 154 5.45 17.17 10.24
C SER A 154 4.33 18.21 10.10
N GLU A 155 4.48 19.14 9.16
CA GLU A 155 3.59 20.26 8.93
C GLU A 155 3.27 20.42 7.45
N THR A 156 2.15 21.09 7.15
CA THR A 156 1.72 21.32 5.76
C THR A 156 2.77 22.12 4.99
N ARG A 157 3.26 21.56 3.90
CA ARG A 157 4.36 22.09 3.08
C ARG A 157 4.22 21.70 1.62
N LEU A 158 4.65 22.61 0.75
CA LEU A 158 5.12 22.26 -0.59
C LEU A 158 6.53 21.68 -0.42
N ILE A 159 6.78 20.47 -0.91
CA ILE A 159 8.06 19.78 -0.80
C ILE A 159 8.62 19.64 -2.21
N ILE A 160 9.77 20.28 -2.47
CA ILE A 160 10.46 20.20 -3.76
C ILE A 160 11.67 19.29 -3.59
N PHE A 161 11.84 18.32 -4.49
CA PHE A 161 12.98 17.42 -4.48
C PHE A 161 14.16 18.08 -5.17
N ASP A 162 15.31 18.13 -4.49
CA ASP A 162 16.53 18.64 -5.11
C ASP A 162 16.99 17.69 -6.23
N ILE A 163 17.39 18.28 -7.35
CA ILE A 163 18.08 17.52 -8.39
C ILE A 163 19.55 17.34 -8.00
N GLU A 164 20.10 16.17 -8.34
CA GLU A 164 21.51 15.88 -8.14
C GLU A 164 22.40 16.84 -8.93
N THR A 165 23.28 17.54 -8.21
CA THR A 165 24.31 18.39 -8.79
C THR A 165 25.34 17.54 -9.52
N LYS A 166 25.64 17.88 -10.77
CA LYS A 166 26.64 17.20 -11.60
C LYS A 166 27.77 18.16 -11.97
N THR A 167 28.96 17.59 -12.13
CA THR A 167 30.16 18.28 -12.64
C THR A 167 30.58 17.60 -13.93
N PHE A 168 30.97 18.38 -14.93
CA PHE A 168 31.42 17.85 -16.22
C PHE A 168 32.93 18.05 -16.39
N ALA A 169 33.58 17.13 -17.09
CA ALA A 169 35.01 17.28 -17.39
C ALA A 169 35.26 18.43 -18.36
N ASP A 170 34.31 18.69 -19.26
CA ASP A 170 34.22 19.87 -20.11
C ASP A 170 32.84 20.50 -19.93
N GLU A 171 32.81 21.68 -19.32
CA GLU A 171 31.57 22.42 -19.04
C GLU A 171 30.94 23.02 -20.31
N ASN A 172 31.62 22.97 -21.46
CA ASN A 172 31.08 23.39 -22.76
C ASN A 172 30.66 22.20 -23.63
N SER A 173 30.65 20.97 -23.10
CA SER A 173 30.17 19.82 -23.85
C SER A 173 28.66 19.93 -24.10
N PRO A 174 28.13 19.33 -25.18
CA PRO A 174 26.69 19.28 -25.40
C PRO A 174 25.92 18.63 -24.23
N GLU A 175 26.52 17.68 -23.52
CA GLU A 175 25.90 17.08 -22.33
C GLU A 175 25.81 18.06 -21.16
N ALA A 176 26.86 18.86 -20.94
CA ALA A 176 26.88 19.89 -19.90
C ALA A 176 25.84 20.98 -20.20
N GLU A 177 25.80 21.47 -21.44
CA GLU A 177 24.82 22.48 -21.90
C GLU A 177 23.37 21.99 -21.71
N THR A 178 23.09 20.74 -22.09
CA THR A 178 21.76 20.13 -21.91
C THR A 178 21.40 20.06 -20.43
N TYR A 179 22.32 19.61 -19.58
CA TYR A 179 22.07 19.52 -18.15
C TYR A 179 21.83 20.89 -17.52
N PHE A 180 22.64 21.90 -17.82
CA PHE A 180 22.48 23.23 -17.26
C PHE A 180 21.18 23.89 -17.72
N THR A 181 20.78 23.71 -18.98
CA THR A 181 19.46 24.17 -19.47
C THR A 181 18.33 23.57 -18.65
N VAL A 182 18.38 22.25 -18.38
CA VAL A 182 17.37 21.58 -17.53
C VAL A 182 17.40 22.09 -16.09
N MET A 183 18.57 22.43 -15.54
CA MET A 183 18.68 23.02 -14.21
C MET A 183 18.11 24.43 -14.16
N ASP A 184 18.33 25.24 -15.19
CA ASP A 184 17.78 26.59 -15.30
C ASP A 184 16.25 26.55 -15.39
N ASP A 185 15.71 25.67 -16.25
CA ASP A 185 14.27 25.43 -16.35
C ASP A 185 13.69 24.96 -15.01
N TRP A 186 14.33 23.99 -14.36
CA TRP A 186 13.90 23.53 -13.04
C TRP A 186 13.94 24.66 -12.00
N GLY A 187 15.00 25.47 -12.01
CA GLY A 187 15.16 26.62 -11.13
C GLY A 187 14.02 27.63 -11.31
N TYR A 188 13.70 27.96 -12.57
CA TYR A 188 12.59 28.83 -12.92
C TYR A 188 11.23 28.27 -12.45
N TYR A 189 10.90 27.03 -12.83
CA TYR A 189 9.60 26.44 -12.49
C TYR A 189 9.43 26.17 -11.00
N SER A 190 10.50 25.76 -10.30
CA SER A 190 10.46 25.57 -8.85
C SER A 190 10.19 26.89 -8.10
N LEU A 191 10.74 28.00 -8.58
CA LEU A 191 10.50 29.33 -8.04
C LEU A 191 9.05 29.78 -8.30
N GLU A 192 8.58 29.64 -9.54
CA GLU A 192 7.20 29.96 -9.91
C GLU A 192 6.19 29.15 -9.08
N LEU A 193 6.45 27.85 -8.91
CA LEU A 193 5.62 26.97 -8.07
C LEU A 193 5.59 27.46 -6.62
N ASN A 194 6.75 27.79 -6.05
CA ASN A 194 6.86 28.34 -4.70
C ASN A 194 6.04 29.63 -4.54
N GLU A 195 6.19 30.60 -5.43
CA GLU A 195 5.45 31.87 -5.36
C GLU A 195 3.93 31.67 -5.42
N ASN A 196 3.47 30.71 -6.23
CA ASN A 196 2.04 30.40 -6.34
C ASN A 196 1.49 29.73 -5.08
N PHE A 197 2.22 28.80 -4.48
CA PHE A 197 1.81 28.16 -3.23
C PHE A 197 1.96 29.07 -2.00
N GLU A 198 2.92 30.00 -2.00
CA GLU A 198 3.07 31.01 -0.96
C GLU A 198 1.85 31.94 -0.91
N LYS A 199 1.27 32.32 -2.07
CA LYS A 199 0.00 33.05 -2.15
C LYS A 199 -1.18 32.28 -1.53
N LEU A 200 -1.10 30.94 -1.49
CA LEU A 200 -2.07 30.08 -0.81
C LEU A 200 -1.74 29.85 0.68
N GLY A 201 -0.70 30.50 1.21
CA GLY A 201 -0.24 30.37 2.59
C GLY A 201 0.54 29.08 2.86
N VAL A 202 0.98 28.37 1.82
CA VAL A 202 1.77 27.14 1.93
C VAL A 202 3.25 27.47 1.79
N LYS A 203 4.05 27.09 2.77
CA LYS A 203 5.51 27.27 2.71
C LYS A 203 6.18 26.12 1.97
N THR A 204 7.26 26.45 1.27
CA THR A 204 8.08 25.49 0.53
C THR A 204 9.23 24.97 1.37
N HIS A 205 9.55 23.69 1.17
CA HIS A 205 10.71 23.01 1.71
C HIS A 205 11.47 22.34 0.56
N TYR A 206 12.73 22.71 0.39
CA TYR A 206 13.64 22.08 -0.58
C TYR A 206 14.40 20.96 0.11
N MET A 207 14.22 19.73 -0.40
CA MET A 207 14.76 18.51 0.18
C MET A 207 16.23 18.33 -0.10
N LYS A 208 17.06 18.35 0.94
CA LYS A 208 18.52 18.18 0.83
C LYS A 208 18.97 16.73 0.99
N LYS A 209 18.12 15.88 1.57
CA LYS A 209 18.41 14.45 1.76
C LYS A 209 17.51 13.56 0.93
N ARG A 210 17.98 12.33 0.73
CA ARG A 210 17.34 11.31 -0.11
C ARG A 210 16.02 10.80 0.44
N PHE A 211 15.88 10.66 1.75
CA PHE A 211 14.70 10.08 2.34
C PHE A 211 13.82 11.16 2.96
N LEU A 212 12.54 11.16 2.57
CA LEU A 212 11.50 12.00 3.16
C LEU A 212 10.66 11.16 4.10
N SER A 213 10.58 11.53 5.36
CA SER A 213 9.64 10.93 6.31
C SER A 213 8.48 11.87 6.61
N LEU A 214 7.28 11.30 6.56
CA LEU A 214 6.02 11.99 6.83
C LEU A 214 5.20 11.21 7.84
N ASP A 215 4.58 11.93 8.76
CA ASP A 215 3.60 11.37 9.69
C ASP A 215 2.23 11.32 9.02
N LEU A 216 1.62 10.14 8.94
CA LEU A 216 0.26 9.93 8.47
C LEU A 216 -0.71 9.73 9.65
N PRO A 217 -2.04 9.78 9.40
CA PRO A 217 -3.04 9.38 10.38
C PRO A 217 -2.77 8.00 10.98
N ASN A 218 -3.27 7.78 12.20
CA ASN A 218 -3.19 6.52 12.93
C ASN A 218 -1.75 6.08 13.25
N HIS A 219 -0.86 7.04 13.50
CA HIS A 219 0.54 6.81 13.91
C HIS A 219 1.37 5.97 12.94
N LYS A 220 0.99 5.93 11.66
CA LYS A 220 1.82 5.35 10.61
C LYS A 220 2.76 6.43 10.09
N SER A 221 4.05 6.18 10.12
CA SER A 221 5.04 7.00 9.40
C SER A 221 5.30 6.38 8.03
N ILE A 222 5.34 7.19 6.98
CA ILE A 222 5.89 6.75 5.70
C ILE A 222 7.30 7.30 5.53
N THR A 223 8.14 6.54 4.83
CA THR A 223 9.43 7.01 4.36
C THR A 223 9.49 6.80 2.86
N ILE A 224 9.67 7.88 2.12
CA ILE A 224 9.75 7.92 0.66
C ILE A 224 11.22 8.07 0.28
N ASP A 225 11.71 7.21 -0.62
CA ASP A 225 12.96 7.45 -1.34
C ASP A 225 12.69 8.44 -2.49
N THR A 226 13.18 9.67 -2.36
CA THR A 226 12.93 10.74 -3.36
C THR A 226 13.64 10.51 -4.68
N LYS A 227 14.57 9.54 -4.75
CA LYS A 227 15.23 9.11 -5.99
C LYS A 227 14.53 7.92 -6.66
N SER A 228 13.55 7.29 -6.02
CA SER A 228 12.77 6.19 -6.59
C SER A 228 11.54 6.70 -7.32
N LYS A 229 11.01 5.87 -8.22
CA LYS A 229 9.73 6.14 -8.87
C LYS A 229 8.59 6.16 -7.85
N ILE A 230 7.72 7.15 -7.98
CA ILE A 230 6.47 7.28 -7.22
C ILE A 230 5.33 7.19 -8.22
N ASN A 231 4.41 6.25 -8.02
CA ASN A 231 3.36 5.91 -8.99
C ASN A 231 3.91 5.69 -10.43
N GLY A 232 5.11 5.12 -10.57
CA GLY A 232 5.75 4.88 -11.87
C GLY A 232 6.56 6.05 -12.46
N ASP A 233 6.44 7.24 -11.87
CA ASP A 233 7.01 8.50 -12.39
C ASP A 233 8.17 9.04 -11.55
N ASN A 234 9.00 9.87 -12.20
CA ASN A 234 10.03 10.67 -11.55
C ASN A 234 9.40 11.96 -11.03
N VAL A 235 8.87 11.91 -9.81
CA VAL A 235 8.22 13.05 -9.16
C VAL A 235 9.27 14.05 -8.69
N LEU A 236 9.03 15.35 -8.92
CA LEU A 236 9.92 16.44 -8.51
C LEU A 236 9.35 17.30 -7.39
N ALA A 237 8.04 17.23 -7.15
CA ALA A 237 7.39 17.99 -6.08
C ALA A 237 6.19 17.22 -5.51
N LEU A 238 5.99 17.38 -4.21
CA LEU A 238 4.83 16.87 -3.46
C LEU A 238 4.18 18.00 -2.67
N LEU A 239 2.85 17.98 -2.60
CA LEU A 239 2.11 18.79 -1.64
C LEU A 239 1.69 17.89 -0.48
N TYR A 240 2.24 18.17 0.70
CA TYR A 240 1.88 17.45 1.92
C TYR A 240 1.00 18.35 2.80
N LYS A 241 -0.20 17.86 3.11
CA LYS A 241 -1.00 18.39 4.21
C LYS A 241 -0.78 17.53 5.44
N LYS A 242 -0.52 18.18 6.59
CA LYS A 242 -0.30 17.50 7.87
C LYS A 242 -1.38 16.45 8.12
N GLY A 243 -0.96 15.21 8.34
CA GLY A 243 -1.87 14.09 8.60
C GLY A 243 -2.74 13.70 7.41
N LYS A 244 -2.33 13.98 6.17
CA LYS A 244 -2.92 13.37 4.96
C LYS A 244 -1.82 12.71 4.14
N MET A 245 -2.18 11.75 3.28
CA MET A 245 -1.25 11.25 2.27
C MET A 245 -0.84 12.42 1.36
N PRO A 246 0.46 12.63 1.05
CA PRO A 246 0.88 13.66 0.11
C PRO A 246 0.28 13.42 -1.28
N ILE A 247 0.08 14.49 -2.03
CA ILE A 247 -0.26 14.43 -3.46
C ILE A 247 0.94 14.86 -4.30
N ILE A 248 1.05 14.26 -5.48
CA ILE A 248 1.98 14.65 -6.54
C ILE A 248 1.49 15.94 -7.16
N ILE A 249 2.41 16.85 -7.44
CA ILE A 249 2.15 18.11 -8.16
C ILE A 249 3.22 18.29 -9.23
N SER A 250 2.81 18.81 -10.38
CA SER A 250 3.73 19.19 -11.45
C SER A 250 4.59 20.36 -10.97
N LEU A 251 5.86 20.34 -11.39
CA LEU A 251 6.78 21.45 -11.17
C LEU A 251 6.27 22.72 -11.88
N ILE A 252 5.62 22.57 -13.03
CA ILE A 252 4.99 23.66 -13.76
C ILE A 252 3.61 23.90 -13.13
N PHE A 253 3.43 25.06 -12.48
CA PHE A 253 2.20 25.33 -11.72
C PHE A 253 0.94 25.24 -12.61
N GLY A 254 1.02 25.70 -13.86
CA GLY A 254 -0.09 25.71 -14.82
C GLY A 254 -0.62 24.32 -15.22
N ASP A 255 0.15 23.26 -15.01
CA ASP A 255 -0.27 21.89 -15.31
C ASP A 255 -1.09 21.26 -14.16
N ASN A 256 -1.15 21.92 -13.00
CA ASN A 256 -1.86 21.42 -11.84
C ASN A 256 -3.36 21.79 -11.88
N ASN A 257 -4.21 20.89 -11.39
CA ASN A 257 -5.62 21.21 -11.15
C ASN A 257 -5.78 22.02 -9.85
N LEU A 258 -5.92 23.34 -9.98
CA LEU A 258 -6.00 24.26 -8.85
C LEU A 258 -7.21 23.99 -7.93
N ASP A 259 -8.34 23.53 -8.49
CA ASP A 259 -9.53 23.27 -7.68
C ASP A 259 -9.34 22.04 -6.78
N GLU A 260 -8.73 20.98 -7.31
CA GLU A 260 -8.34 19.81 -6.52
C GLU A 260 -7.29 20.15 -5.46
N VAL A 261 -6.31 20.99 -5.79
CA VAL A 261 -5.29 21.47 -4.84
C VAL A 261 -5.93 22.24 -3.69
N LYS A 262 -6.85 23.17 -3.99
CA LYS A 262 -7.58 23.93 -2.97
C LYS A 262 -8.41 23.02 -2.08
N GLU A 263 -9.09 22.04 -2.66
CA GLU A 263 -9.90 21.08 -1.89
C GLU A 263 -9.04 20.22 -0.97
N TYR A 264 -7.89 19.75 -1.46
CA TYR A 264 -6.94 18.98 -0.64
C TYR A 264 -6.45 19.76 0.59
N LEU A 265 -6.20 21.06 0.42
CA LEU A 265 -5.69 21.97 1.46
C LEU A 265 -6.72 22.33 2.54
N LYS A 266 -8.03 22.27 2.24
CA LYS A 266 -9.11 22.43 3.24
C LYS A 266 -9.07 21.30 4.26
#